data_AF-A0A061QQF5-F1
#
_entry.id   AF-A0A061QQF5-F1
#
_cell.length_a   1.000
_cell.length_b   1.000
_cell.length_c   1.000
_cell.angle_alpha   90.00
_cell.angle_beta   90.00
_cell.angle_gamma   90.00
#
_symmetry.space_group_name_H-M   'P 1'
#
loop_
_entity.id
_entity.type
_entity.pdbx_description
1 polymer ?
#
loop_
_entity_poly.entity_id
_entity_poly.type
_entity_poly.pdbx_seq_one_letter_code
_entity_poly.pdbx_strand_id
1 'polypeptide(L)'
;LVQAELFQKTPPRLNDKLRCRSYPEGRDQRDGADWSIRKFWNVVTDREAQKKSCSLDPAFLRRKQQMRLPDVDWSRYNQQVLFVDRHDTVRARMAAGMLDIATNWNGMDLAVVLDRCGVDAEPSGYMDPSRAASLLSMAQASGVSSRHFTRQFQCFEVDDFYRYDVIIALDTGVLERLMSAAEEEAASALTPGYLQYFQSKTARLSDFSGWCSDAELTREGGTALLPRSLSGQLAPGLAEARGVVDIPRPDLSSPEAYAQWDAMKCSILLGNAGLLQYLKDSWPKDMPHWSEPN
;
A
#
# COMPACT_ATOMS: atom_id res chain seq x y z
N LEU A 1 -38.39 30.02 5.44
CA LEU A 1 -37.38 30.61 6.34
C LEU A 1 -37.51 29.95 7.72
N VAL A 2 -37.01 28.72 7.85
CA VAL A 2 -36.72 28.06 9.14
C VAL A 2 -35.45 27.23 8.91
N GLN A 3 -34.58 27.25 9.91
CA GLN A 3 -33.13 27.08 9.88
C GLN A 3 -32.63 25.71 9.44
N ALA A 4 -31.51 25.74 8.72
CA ALA A 4 -30.65 24.60 8.43
C ALA A 4 -29.69 24.38 9.61
N GLU A 5 -29.83 23.26 10.32
CA GLU A 5 -28.83 22.78 11.26
C GLU A 5 -27.81 21.90 10.53
N LEU A 6 -26.55 22.35 10.57
CA LEU A 6 -25.38 21.57 10.19
C LEU A 6 -25.23 20.38 11.14
N PHE A 7 -25.51 19.17 10.66
CA PHE A 7 -25.02 17.94 11.30
C PHE A 7 -23.61 17.63 10.81
N GLN A 8 -22.63 17.88 11.66
CA GLN A 8 -21.30 17.26 11.57
C GLN A 8 -21.48 15.74 11.73
N LYS A 9 -21.28 14.99 10.64
CA LYS A 9 -21.33 13.53 10.64
C LYS A 9 -20.04 12.96 11.22
N THR A 10 -20.05 12.66 12.50
CA THR A 10 -19.12 11.69 13.10
C THR A 10 -19.53 10.29 12.63
N PRO A 11 -18.63 9.45 12.09
CA PRO A 11 -18.99 8.08 11.74
C PRO A 11 -19.43 7.29 13.00
N PRO A 12 -20.33 6.31 12.86
CA PRO A 12 -20.82 5.53 13.99
C PRO A 12 -19.66 4.75 14.63
N ARG A 13 -19.47 4.94 15.94
CA ARG A 13 -18.54 4.13 16.73
C ARG A 13 -19.05 2.68 16.73
N LEU A 14 -18.28 1.79 16.11
CA LEU A 14 -18.54 0.35 16.17
C LEU A 14 -18.33 -0.15 17.61
N ASN A 15 -19.32 -0.88 18.13
CA ASN A 15 -19.36 -1.46 19.47
C ASN A 15 -18.19 -2.43 19.78
N ASP A 16 -17.81 -2.47 21.07
CA ASP A 16 -16.77 -3.24 21.76
C ASP A 16 -16.81 -4.78 21.64
N LYS A 17 -16.99 -5.35 20.44
CA LYS A 17 -17.01 -6.82 20.24
C LYS A 17 -15.87 -7.38 19.40
N LEU A 18 -14.91 -6.57 18.97
CA LEU A 18 -13.65 -7.06 18.41
C LEU A 18 -12.69 -7.41 19.56
N ARG A 19 -12.89 -8.60 20.16
CA ARG A 19 -11.87 -9.22 21.00
C ARG A 19 -10.63 -9.48 20.14
N CYS A 20 -9.60 -8.66 20.33
CA CYS A 20 -8.25 -8.93 19.88
C CYS A 20 -7.87 -10.37 20.27
N ARG A 21 -7.56 -11.21 19.28
CA ARG A 21 -6.79 -12.42 19.53
C ARG A 21 -5.43 -11.97 20.07
N SER A 22 -5.13 -12.36 21.30
CA SER A 22 -3.86 -12.13 21.95
C SER A 22 -2.73 -12.78 21.14
N TYR A 23 -1.78 -11.95 20.68
CA TYR A 23 -0.47 -12.44 20.25
C TYR A 23 0.33 -12.85 21.50
N PRO A 24 1.16 -13.90 21.45
CA PRO A 24 1.98 -14.29 22.58
C PRO A 24 3.04 -13.19 22.84
N GLU A 25 2.95 -12.60 24.03
CA GLU A 25 3.94 -11.69 24.59
C GLU A 25 5.29 -12.41 24.76
N GLY A 26 6.36 -11.83 24.23
CA GLY A 26 7.69 -12.37 24.44
C GLY A 26 8.80 -11.76 23.59
N ARG A 27 9.13 -10.49 23.84
CA ARG A 27 10.51 -9.96 23.91
C ARG A 27 10.54 -8.44 24.11
N ASP A 28 11.45 -7.97 24.95
CA ASP A 28 11.81 -6.56 25.15
C ASP A 28 12.06 -5.86 23.80
N GLN A 29 11.14 -4.99 23.39
CA GLN A 29 11.15 -4.24 22.11
C GLN A 29 11.20 -2.72 22.30
N ARG A 30 11.35 -2.22 23.54
CA ARG A 30 11.18 -0.78 23.84
C ARG A 30 12.29 0.10 23.25
N ASP A 31 13.52 -0.41 23.12
CA ASP A 31 14.64 0.38 22.60
C ASP A 31 14.70 0.42 21.06
N GLY A 32 14.08 -0.55 20.38
CA GLY A 32 14.08 -0.63 18.92
C GLY A 32 13.07 0.31 18.25
N ALA A 33 11.93 0.55 18.90
CA ALA A 33 10.86 1.42 18.39
C ALA A 33 11.24 2.92 18.46
N ASP A 34 11.94 3.35 19.52
CA ASP A 34 12.37 4.75 19.67
C ASP A 34 13.42 5.14 18.60
N TRP A 35 14.35 4.24 18.27
CA TRP A 35 15.36 4.50 17.25
C TRP A 35 14.80 4.61 15.82
N SER A 36 13.84 3.75 15.47
CA SER A 36 13.22 3.73 14.13
C SER A 36 12.31 4.94 13.90
N ILE A 37 11.55 5.36 14.91
CA ILE A 37 10.74 6.58 14.86
C ILE A 37 11.63 7.83 14.74
N ARG A 38 12.75 7.92 15.47
CA ARG A 38 13.70 9.05 15.31
C ARG A 38 14.32 9.10 13.91
N LYS A 39 14.62 7.96 13.29
CA LYS A 39 15.11 7.89 11.92
C LYS A 39 14.08 8.41 10.91
N PHE A 40 12.80 8.08 11.10
CA PHE A 40 11.71 8.67 10.31
C PHE A 40 11.67 10.20 10.44
N TRP A 41 11.74 10.72 11.67
CA TRP A 41 11.69 12.17 11.91
C TRP A 41 12.83 12.92 11.24
N ASN A 42 14.07 12.42 11.33
CA ASN A 42 15.21 13.03 10.63
C ASN A 42 15.04 13.04 9.10
N VAL A 43 14.42 12.00 8.53
CA VAL A 43 14.12 11.94 7.09
C VAL A 43 13.00 12.93 6.69
N VAL A 44 12.02 13.16 7.56
CA VAL A 44 10.91 14.10 7.32
C VAL A 44 11.39 15.56 7.45
N THR A 45 12.13 15.89 8.51
CA THR A 45 12.59 17.27 8.78
C THR A 45 13.67 17.73 7.80
N ASP A 46 14.63 16.89 7.40
CA ASP A 46 15.63 17.24 6.38
C ASP A 46 14.98 17.51 5.01
N ARG A 47 13.85 16.87 4.70
CA ARG A 47 13.12 17.10 3.45
C ARG A 47 12.30 18.38 3.44
N GLU A 48 11.82 18.88 4.57
CA GLU A 48 11.21 20.22 4.61
C GLU A 48 12.22 21.32 4.33
N ALA A 49 13.47 21.14 4.78
CA ALA A 49 14.59 22.01 4.42
C ALA A 49 14.94 21.90 2.92
N GLN A 50 14.85 20.70 2.33
CA GLN A 50 15.20 20.44 0.93
C GLN A 50 14.07 20.72 -0.08
N LYS A 51 12.80 20.73 0.35
CA LYS A 51 11.64 21.21 -0.45
C LYS A 51 11.83 22.66 -0.94
N LYS A 52 12.75 23.42 -0.34
CA LYS A 52 13.11 24.77 -0.79
C LYS A 52 13.99 24.82 -2.04
N SER A 53 14.60 23.72 -2.52
CA SER A 53 15.56 23.77 -3.65
C SER A 53 15.13 23.08 -4.95
N CYS A 54 14.05 22.29 -4.96
CA CYS A 54 13.47 21.73 -6.17
C CYS A 54 11.99 22.12 -6.26
N SER A 55 11.68 23.20 -6.99
CA SER A 55 10.29 23.50 -7.33
C SER A 55 9.75 22.39 -8.22
N LEU A 56 8.86 21.54 -7.67
CA LEU A 56 8.11 20.58 -8.47
C LEU A 56 7.37 21.32 -9.60
N ASP A 57 7.31 20.71 -10.78
CA ASP A 57 6.60 21.24 -11.94
C ASP A 57 5.14 21.58 -11.56
N PRO A 58 4.68 22.84 -11.70
CA PRO A 58 3.30 23.22 -11.41
C PRO A 58 2.25 22.38 -12.14
N ALA A 59 2.54 21.86 -13.34
CA ALA A 59 1.63 20.99 -14.07
C ALA A 59 1.51 19.60 -13.41
N PHE A 60 2.57 19.11 -12.79
CA PHE A 60 2.55 17.88 -12.00
C PHE A 60 1.73 18.04 -10.71
N LEU A 61 1.88 19.16 -10.00
CA LEU A 61 1.07 19.44 -8.80
C LEU A 61 -0.44 19.53 -9.11
N ARG A 62 -0.80 20.14 -10.25
CA ARG A 62 -2.21 20.14 -10.70
C ARG A 62 -2.73 18.75 -11.01
N ARG A 63 -1.91 17.89 -11.64
CA ARG A 63 -2.29 16.49 -11.89
C ARG A 63 -2.52 15.72 -10.60
N LYS A 64 -1.67 15.90 -9.58
CA LYS A 64 -1.87 15.29 -8.25
C LYS A 64 -3.23 15.66 -7.66
N GLN A 65 -3.63 16.92 -7.73
CA GLN A 65 -4.93 17.40 -7.20
C GLN A 65 -6.15 16.84 -7.96
N GLN A 66 -5.98 16.34 -9.18
CA GLN A 66 -7.05 15.76 -9.98
C GLN A 66 -7.20 14.25 -9.78
N MET A 67 -6.22 13.59 -9.15
CA MET A 67 -6.28 12.16 -8.90
C MET A 67 -7.31 11.87 -7.80
N ARG A 68 -8.25 10.98 -8.10
CA ARG A 68 -9.21 10.47 -7.12
C ARG A 68 -8.59 9.30 -6.38
N LEU A 69 -7.77 9.60 -5.39
CA LEU A 69 -7.15 8.60 -4.52
C LEU A 69 -7.95 8.43 -3.22
N PRO A 70 -7.75 7.32 -2.50
CA PRO A 70 -8.39 7.06 -1.22
C PRO A 70 -8.16 8.18 -0.22
N ASP A 71 -9.13 8.51 0.63
CA ASP A 71 -8.94 9.47 1.72
C ASP A 71 -8.27 8.76 2.91
N VAL A 72 -7.02 9.12 3.20
CA VAL A 72 -6.21 8.46 4.23
C VAL A 72 -6.23 9.27 5.51
N ASP A 73 -6.87 8.71 6.54
CA ASP A 73 -6.93 9.30 7.87
C ASP A 73 -5.82 8.76 8.77
N TRP A 74 -4.88 9.64 9.14
CA TRP A 74 -3.77 9.33 10.04
C TRP A 74 -4.11 9.43 11.53
N SER A 75 -5.38 9.65 11.90
CA SER A 75 -5.82 9.75 13.30
C SER A 75 -5.46 8.52 14.16
N ARG A 76 -5.30 7.35 13.53
CA ARG A 76 -4.94 6.09 14.20
C ARG A 76 -3.44 5.83 14.31
N TYR A 77 -2.59 6.74 13.82
CA TYR A 77 -1.12 6.64 13.77
C TYR A 77 -0.53 5.53 12.90
N ASN A 78 -1.26 4.45 12.64
CA ASN A 78 -0.90 3.43 11.68
C ASN A 78 -1.90 3.38 10.51
N GLN A 79 -1.38 3.13 9.30
CA GLN A 79 -2.18 2.86 8.11
C GLN A 79 -2.16 1.38 7.83
N GLN A 80 -3.33 0.76 7.78
CA GLN A 80 -3.50 -0.61 7.33
C GLN A 80 -3.77 -0.62 5.84
N VAL A 81 -2.81 -1.15 5.08
CA VAL A 81 -2.89 -1.25 3.62
C VAL A 81 -3.05 -2.71 3.22
N LEU A 82 -4.14 -3.03 2.51
CA LEU A 82 -4.42 -4.36 2.00
C LEU A 82 -4.19 -4.43 0.50
N PHE A 83 -3.28 -5.28 0.05
CA PHE A 83 -3.14 -5.61 -1.37
C PHE A 83 -4.03 -6.79 -1.76
N VAL A 84 -4.87 -6.60 -2.77
CA VAL A 84 -5.81 -7.61 -3.23
C VAL A 84 -5.44 -8.07 -4.64
N ASP A 85 -5.16 -9.36 -4.76
CA ASP A 85 -4.97 -10.06 -6.04
C ASP A 85 -6.19 -10.96 -6.31
N ARG A 86 -6.15 -11.77 -7.38
CA ARG A 86 -7.18 -12.78 -7.63
C ARG A 86 -7.06 -13.96 -6.67
N HIS A 87 -5.86 -14.53 -6.55
CA HIS A 87 -5.66 -15.80 -5.84
C HIS A 87 -4.64 -15.72 -4.70
N ASP A 88 -4.13 -14.52 -4.38
CA ASP A 88 -3.08 -14.36 -3.37
C ASP A 88 -1.83 -15.25 -3.62
N THR A 89 -1.34 -15.31 -4.86
CA THR A 89 -0.21 -16.19 -5.21
C THR A 89 1.06 -15.42 -5.54
N VAL A 90 0.96 -14.33 -6.31
CA VAL A 90 2.14 -13.63 -6.82
C VAL A 90 2.04 -12.13 -6.62
N ARG A 91 1.08 -11.46 -7.25
CA ARG A 91 1.13 -9.99 -7.40
C ARG A 91 0.95 -9.27 -6.08
N ALA A 92 -0.02 -9.66 -5.24
CA ALA A 92 -0.21 -9.02 -3.93
C ALA A 92 0.95 -9.29 -2.97
N ARG A 93 1.56 -10.47 -3.06
CA ARG A 93 2.75 -10.82 -2.25
C ARG A 93 3.96 -10.02 -2.66
N MET A 94 4.18 -9.85 -3.96
CA MET A 94 5.22 -8.97 -4.50
C MET A 94 4.96 -7.51 -4.13
N ALA A 95 3.71 -7.03 -4.27
CA ALA A 95 3.35 -5.66 -3.96
C ALA A 95 3.58 -5.33 -2.48
N ALA A 96 3.06 -6.15 -1.56
CA ALA A 96 3.31 -6.00 -0.14
C ALA A 96 4.81 -6.06 0.17
N GLY A 97 5.54 -7.04 -0.37
CA GLY A 97 6.96 -7.21 -0.12
C GLY A 97 7.84 -6.07 -0.64
N MET A 98 7.51 -5.48 -1.80
CA MET A 98 8.24 -4.35 -2.35
C MET A 98 7.93 -3.04 -1.61
N LEU A 99 6.67 -2.85 -1.20
CA LEU A 99 6.32 -1.69 -0.38
C LEU A 99 6.97 -1.78 1.00
N ASP A 100 7.06 -2.97 1.60
CA ASP A 100 7.75 -3.22 2.87
C ASP A 100 9.22 -2.78 2.85
N ILE A 101 9.95 -3.10 1.78
CA ILE A 101 11.33 -2.63 1.57
C ILE A 101 11.35 -1.09 1.49
N ALA A 102 10.43 -0.52 0.72
CA ALA A 102 10.39 0.93 0.49
C ALA A 102 9.97 1.71 1.75
N THR A 103 9.02 1.21 2.53
CA THR A 103 8.61 1.81 3.82
C THR A 103 9.75 1.71 4.82
N ASN A 104 10.41 0.57 4.95
CA ASN A 104 11.58 0.43 5.84
C ASN A 104 12.72 1.38 5.44
N TRP A 105 13.02 1.51 4.15
CA TRP A 105 13.99 2.49 3.64
C TRP A 105 13.64 3.93 4.06
N ASN A 106 12.36 4.28 4.07
CA ASN A 106 11.86 5.61 4.45
C ASN A 106 11.55 5.76 5.95
N GLY A 107 11.78 4.74 6.79
CA GLY A 107 11.44 4.74 8.22
C GLY A 107 9.94 4.65 8.53
N MET A 108 9.13 4.13 7.60
CA MET A 108 7.66 4.06 7.73
C MET A 108 7.13 2.66 8.04
N ASP A 109 8.00 1.71 8.35
CA ASP A 109 7.65 0.31 8.59
C ASP A 109 6.76 0.10 9.83
N LEU A 110 6.82 0.99 10.82
CA LEU A 110 5.91 0.99 11.97
C LEU A 110 4.59 1.72 11.70
N ALA A 111 4.62 2.70 10.80
CA ALA A 111 3.47 3.54 10.48
C ALA A 111 2.57 2.93 9.40
N VAL A 112 3.10 2.02 8.57
CA VAL A 112 2.38 1.39 7.47
C VAL A 112 2.40 -0.11 7.66
N VAL A 113 1.26 -0.65 8.05
CA VAL A 113 1.04 -2.09 8.23
C VAL A 113 0.50 -2.67 6.93
N LEU A 114 1.20 -3.66 6.40
CA LEU A 114 0.89 -4.26 5.11
C LEU A 114 0.28 -5.65 5.30
N ASP A 115 -0.85 -5.88 4.64
CA ASP A 115 -1.39 -7.22 4.45
C ASP A 115 -1.80 -7.48 3.00
N ARG A 116 -2.23 -8.71 2.72
CA ARG A 116 -2.49 -9.17 1.37
C ARG A 116 -3.49 -10.32 1.32
N CYS A 117 -4.37 -10.32 0.33
CA CYS A 117 -5.35 -11.39 0.13
C CYS A 117 -5.71 -11.57 -1.35
N GLY A 118 -6.65 -12.47 -1.63
CA GLY A 118 -7.22 -12.64 -2.96
C GLY A 118 -8.73 -12.84 -2.93
N VAL A 119 -9.42 -12.27 -3.93
CA VAL A 119 -10.90 -12.35 -4.04
C VAL A 119 -11.42 -13.75 -4.35
N ASP A 120 -10.60 -14.57 -5.00
CA ASP A 120 -10.88 -15.96 -5.38
C ASP A 120 -9.77 -16.89 -4.80
N ALA A 121 -9.17 -16.52 -3.67
CA ALA A 121 -8.16 -17.33 -3.01
C ALA A 121 -8.82 -18.45 -2.19
N GLU A 122 -8.27 -19.66 -2.26
CA GLU A 122 -8.76 -20.77 -1.44
C GLU A 122 -8.41 -20.51 0.03
N PRO A 123 -9.41 -20.48 0.94
CA PRO A 123 -9.14 -20.26 2.35
C PRO A 123 -8.26 -21.40 2.89
N SER A 124 -7.20 -21.05 3.62
CA SER A 124 -6.30 -21.96 4.35
C SER A 124 -5.37 -22.87 3.52
N GLY A 125 -5.25 -22.63 2.21
CA GLY A 125 -4.24 -23.31 1.38
C GLY A 125 -2.82 -22.77 1.59
N TYR A 126 -1.83 -23.62 1.31
CA TYR A 126 -0.47 -23.16 1.07
C TYR A 126 -0.16 -23.30 -0.41
N MET A 127 0.80 -22.52 -0.88
CA MET A 127 1.36 -22.71 -2.20
C MET A 127 2.07 -24.06 -2.29
N ASP A 128 1.87 -24.75 -3.41
CA ASP A 128 2.62 -25.96 -3.72
C ASP A 128 4.15 -25.71 -3.52
N PRO A 129 4.87 -26.58 -2.81
CA PRO A 129 6.28 -26.35 -2.46
C PRO A 129 7.19 -26.09 -3.66
N SER A 130 6.95 -26.75 -4.80
CA SER A 130 7.77 -26.57 -6.00
C SER A 130 7.58 -25.17 -6.58
N ARG A 131 6.33 -24.74 -6.69
CA ARG A 131 5.97 -23.38 -7.13
C ARG A 131 6.46 -22.32 -6.14
N ALA A 132 6.37 -22.60 -4.84
CA ALA A 132 6.86 -21.72 -3.80
C ALA A 132 8.38 -21.52 -3.90
N ALA A 133 9.15 -22.58 -4.11
CA ALA A 133 10.60 -22.50 -4.26
C ALA A 133 11.01 -21.65 -5.48
N SER A 134 10.38 -21.85 -6.63
CA SER A 134 10.63 -21.04 -7.84
C SER A 134 10.31 -19.57 -7.61
N LEU A 135 9.15 -19.27 -7.02
CA LEU A 135 8.73 -17.89 -6.73
C LEU A 135 9.61 -17.22 -5.67
N LEU A 136 10.04 -17.96 -4.64
CA LEU A 136 10.96 -17.46 -3.63
C LEU A 136 12.29 -17.04 -4.24
N SER A 137 12.84 -17.84 -5.16
CA SER A 137 14.07 -17.49 -5.87
C SER A 137 13.93 -16.17 -6.65
N MET A 138 12.85 -16.02 -7.41
CA MET A 138 12.58 -14.80 -8.19
C MET A 138 12.31 -13.57 -7.29
N ALA A 139 11.59 -13.77 -6.18
CA ALA A 139 11.31 -12.72 -5.19
C ALA A 139 12.57 -12.26 -4.47
N GLN A 140 13.43 -13.19 -4.06
CA GLN A 140 14.72 -12.91 -3.41
C GLN A 140 15.67 -12.13 -4.33
N ALA A 141 15.68 -12.43 -5.63
CA ALA A 141 16.42 -11.64 -6.61
C ALA A 141 15.96 -10.16 -6.66
N SER A 142 14.71 -9.89 -6.26
CA SER A 142 14.15 -8.55 -6.15
C SER A 142 14.31 -7.94 -4.74
N GLY A 143 14.91 -8.66 -3.80
CA GLY A 143 15.08 -8.27 -2.39
C GLY A 143 13.85 -8.51 -1.51
N VAL A 144 12.78 -9.11 -2.04
CA VAL A 144 11.54 -9.37 -1.30
C VAL A 144 11.74 -10.52 -0.31
N SER A 145 11.34 -10.29 0.94
CA SER A 145 11.45 -11.29 2.00
C SER A 145 10.60 -12.54 1.71
N SER A 146 11.18 -13.71 1.98
CA SER A 146 10.51 -15.00 1.82
C SER A 146 9.21 -15.11 2.62
N ARG A 147 9.08 -14.34 3.72
CA ARG A 147 7.88 -14.31 4.56
C ARG A 147 6.60 -13.98 3.79
N HIS A 148 6.69 -13.18 2.72
CA HIS A 148 5.51 -12.83 1.92
C HIS A 148 5.01 -14.01 1.09
N PHE A 149 5.87 -14.99 0.79
CA PHE A 149 5.55 -16.16 -0.03
C PHE A 149 5.26 -17.41 0.78
N THR A 150 5.76 -17.52 2.02
CA THR A 150 5.53 -18.69 2.88
C THR A 150 4.24 -18.62 3.70
N ARG A 151 3.60 -17.44 3.81
CA ARG A 151 2.30 -17.30 4.51
C ARG A 151 1.16 -18.02 3.75
N GLN A 152 0.19 -18.56 4.50
CA GLN A 152 -1.03 -19.20 3.97
C GLN A 152 -1.83 -18.26 3.06
N PHE A 153 -2.54 -18.80 2.08
CA PHE A 153 -3.48 -18.01 1.29
C PHE A 153 -4.54 -17.36 2.18
N GLN A 154 -4.87 -16.12 1.88
CA GLN A 154 -5.95 -15.39 2.53
C GLN A 154 -6.99 -15.00 1.49
N CYS A 155 -8.24 -15.32 1.77
CA CYS A 155 -9.37 -14.86 0.99
C CYS A 155 -9.79 -13.46 1.48
N PHE A 156 -10.23 -12.61 0.56
CA PHE A 156 -10.85 -11.35 0.93
C PHE A 156 -12.17 -11.59 1.66
N GLU A 157 -12.35 -10.96 2.81
CA GLU A 157 -13.59 -10.98 3.57
C GLU A 157 -14.23 -9.59 3.57
N VAL A 158 -15.56 -9.51 3.63
CA VAL A 158 -16.26 -8.22 3.73
C VAL A 158 -15.81 -7.42 4.96
N ASP A 159 -15.48 -8.11 6.05
CA ASP A 159 -14.89 -7.53 7.25
C ASP A 159 -13.63 -6.70 6.98
N ASP A 160 -12.88 -7.02 5.92
CA ASP A 160 -11.65 -6.32 5.56
C ASP A 160 -11.93 -4.86 5.17
N PHE A 161 -13.11 -4.53 4.65
CA PHE A 161 -13.50 -3.12 4.41
C PHE A 161 -13.49 -2.26 5.68
N TYR A 162 -13.73 -2.87 6.84
CA TYR A 162 -13.74 -2.19 8.12
C TYR A 162 -12.38 -2.20 8.82
N ARG A 163 -11.56 -3.22 8.53
CA ARG A 163 -10.23 -3.40 9.13
C ARG A 163 -9.19 -2.47 8.49
N TYR A 164 -9.22 -2.34 7.17
CA TYR A 164 -8.19 -1.64 6.42
C TYR A 164 -8.55 -0.19 6.12
N ASP A 165 -7.54 0.66 6.11
CA ASP A 165 -7.66 2.09 5.79
C ASP A 165 -7.55 2.31 4.28
N VAL A 166 -6.70 1.52 3.61
CA VAL A 166 -6.51 1.55 2.17
C VAL A 166 -6.55 0.14 1.60
N ILE A 167 -7.39 -0.07 0.58
CA ILE A 167 -7.52 -1.35 -0.13
C ILE A 167 -7.08 -1.14 -1.58
N ILE A 168 -6.09 -1.94 -1.99
CA ILE A 168 -5.40 -1.79 -3.26
C ILE A 168 -5.70 -2.99 -4.15
N ALA A 169 -6.50 -2.77 -5.19
CA ALA A 169 -6.69 -3.74 -6.26
C ALA A 169 -5.49 -3.73 -7.23
N LEU A 170 -5.05 -4.90 -7.67
CA LEU A 170 -3.92 -5.00 -8.62
C LEU A 170 -4.34 -4.99 -10.09
N ASP A 171 -5.61 -5.15 -10.38
CA ASP A 171 -6.17 -4.91 -11.71
C ASP A 171 -7.65 -4.51 -11.61
N THR A 172 -8.20 -4.09 -12.74
CA THR A 172 -9.58 -3.65 -12.88
C THR A 172 -10.57 -4.76 -12.55
N GLY A 173 -10.28 -6.02 -12.90
CA GLY A 173 -11.15 -7.15 -12.57
C GLY A 173 -11.23 -7.41 -11.05
N VAL A 174 -10.12 -7.27 -10.32
CA VAL A 174 -10.12 -7.36 -8.85
C VAL A 174 -10.87 -6.16 -8.25
N LEU A 175 -10.69 -4.96 -8.79
CA LEU A 175 -11.42 -3.78 -8.34
C LEU A 175 -12.94 -3.97 -8.50
N GLU A 176 -13.39 -4.44 -9.66
CA GLU A 176 -14.81 -4.74 -9.92
C GLU A 176 -15.36 -5.74 -8.91
N ARG A 177 -14.60 -6.80 -8.59
CA ARG A 177 -15.01 -7.80 -7.59
C ARG A 177 -15.13 -7.20 -6.18
N LEU A 178 -14.20 -6.33 -5.79
CA LEU A 178 -14.30 -5.58 -4.53
C LEU A 178 -15.51 -4.66 -4.52
N MET A 179 -15.79 -3.95 -5.62
CA MET A 179 -16.94 -3.05 -5.70
C MET A 179 -18.27 -3.80 -5.64
N SER A 180 -18.37 -4.97 -6.29
CA SER A 180 -19.55 -5.83 -6.16
C SER A 180 -19.77 -6.30 -4.70
N ALA A 181 -18.71 -6.71 -3.99
CA ALA A 181 -18.81 -7.08 -2.58
C ALA A 181 -19.22 -5.89 -1.70
N ALA A 182 -18.70 -4.69 -1.99
CA ALA A 182 -19.08 -3.45 -1.30
C ALA A 182 -20.54 -3.06 -1.53
N GLU A 183 -21.06 -3.24 -2.75
CA GLU A 183 -22.46 -2.98 -3.10
C GLU A 183 -23.41 -3.95 -2.39
N GLU A 184 -23.05 -5.24 -2.35
CA GLU A 184 -23.82 -6.27 -1.65
C GLU A 184 -23.90 -5.97 -0.14
N GLU A 185 -22.76 -5.65 0.48
CA GLU A 185 -22.72 -5.29 1.90
C GLU A 185 -23.47 -3.98 2.20
N ALA A 186 -23.32 -2.97 1.34
CA ALA A 186 -24.03 -1.71 1.53
C ALA A 186 -25.55 -1.87 1.39
N ALA A 187 -26.00 -2.78 0.52
CA ALA A 187 -27.42 -3.11 0.38
C ALA A 187 -27.96 -3.87 1.62
N SER A 188 -27.12 -4.70 2.24
CA SER A 188 -27.49 -5.48 3.44
C SER A 188 -27.59 -4.61 4.71
N ALA A 189 -26.69 -3.63 4.86
CA ALA A 189 -26.49 -2.87 6.09
C ALA A 189 -27.56 -1.79 6.39
N LEU A 190 -28.55 -1.58 5.49
CA LEU A 190 -29.64 -0.59 5.59
C LEU A 190 -29.18 0.85 5.92
N THR A 191 -27.89 1.15 5.78
CA THR A 191 -27.31 2.43 6.20
C THR A 191 -26.80 3.22 4.99
N PRO A 192 -27.39 4.39 4.69
CA PRO A 192 -26.96 5.21 3.58
C PRO A 192 -25.50 5.65 3.71
N GLY A 193 -24.72 5.49 2.63
CA GLY A 193 -23.35 5.99 2.52
C GLY A 193 -22.22 4.97 2.72
N TYR A 194 -22.53 3.71 3.10
CA TYR A 194 -21.52 2.66 3.24
C TYR A 194 -20.79 2.37 1.92
N LEU A 195 -21.51 2.36 0.80
CA LEU A 195 -20.89 2.19 -0.51
C LEU A 195 -19.86 3.29 -0.80
N GLN A 196 -20.19 4.55 -0.52
CA GLN A 196 -19.27 5.67 -0.72
C GLN A 196 -18.05 5.56 0.20
N TYR A 197 -18.25 5.09 1.44
CA TYR A 197 -17.18 4.84 2.39
C TYR A 197 -16.22 3.72 1.94
N PHE A 198 -16.73 2.63 1.40
CA PHE A 198 -15.89 1.55 0.85
C PHE A 198 -15.17 2.00 -0.43
N GLN A 199 -15.86 2.75 -1.30
CA GLN A 199 -15.28 3.34 -2.50
C GLN A 199 -14.17 4.34 -2.18
N SER A 200 -14.32 5.16 -1.14
CA SER A 200 -13.33 6.17 -0.76
C SER A 200 -12.03 5.60 -0.19
N LYS A 201 -11.97 4.28 0.03
CA LYS A 201 -10.77 3.58 0.52
C LYS A 201 -10.16 2.62 -0.49
N THR A 202 -10.89 2.33 -1.57
CA THR A 202 -10.48 1.32 -2.55
C THR A 202 -9.97 1.99 -3.81
N ALA A 203 -8.78 1.60 -4.26
CA ALA A 203 -8.18 2.10 -5.50
C ALA A 203 -7.34 1.02 -6.18
N ARG A 204 -6.95 1.24 -7.43
CA ARG A 204 -5.96 0.39 -8.09
C ARG A 204 -4.56 0.84 -7.75
N LEU A 205 -3.61 -0.09 -7.72
CA LEU A 205 -2.20 0.26 -7.53
C LEU A 205 -1.67 1.23 -8.61
N SER A 206 -2.14 1.07 -9.85
CA SER A 206 -1.76 1.92 -10.98
C SER A 206 -2.29 3.36 -10.86
N ASP A 207 -3.35 3.61 -10.09
CA ASP A 207 -3.88 4.96 -9.87
C ASP A 207 -2.86 5.85 -9.13
N PHE A 208 -1.96 5.22 -8.35
CA PHE A 208 -0.88 5.92 -7.64
C PHE A 208 0.35 6.16 -8.50
N SER A 209 0.48 5.52 -9.67
CA SER A 209 1.70 5.59 -10.50
C SER A 209 2.10 7.03 -10.80
N GLY A 210 1.13 7.90 -11.08
CA GLY A 210 1.32 9.31 -11.37
C GLY A 210 1.73 10.20 -10.19
N TRP A 211 1.77 9.67 -8.95
CA TRP A 211 2.05 10.48 -7.76
C TRP A 211 3.53 10.85 -7.58
N CYS A 212 4.43 10.19 -8.31
CA CYS A 212 5.86 10.51 -8.34
C CYS A 212 6.27 10.91 -9.75
N SER A 213 7.18 11.86 -9.87
CA SER A 213 7.88 12.15 -11.13
C SER A 213 9.00 11.14 -11.40
N ASP A 214 9.40 10.97 -12.66
CA ASP A 214 10.49 10.06 -13.03
C ASP A 214 11.83 10.45 -12.38
N ALA A 215 12.05 11.75 -12.18
CA ALA A 215 13.22 12.25 -11.48
C ALA A 215 13.23 11.86 -9.99
N GLU A 216 12.06 11.86 -9.33
CA GLU A 216 11.96 11.42 -7.93
C GLU A 216 12.20 9.91 -7.78
N LEU A 217 11.75 9.11 -8.76
CA LEU A 217 11.87 7.65 -8.77
C LEU A 217 13.28 7.17 -9.08
N THR A 218 14.01 7.89 -9.94
CA THR A 218 15.38 7.53 -10.36
C THR A 218 16.46 8.20 -9.53
N ARG A 219 16.10 9.16 -8.66
CA ARG A 219 17.05 9.82 -7.76
C ARG A 219 17.79 8.80 -6.89
N GLU A 220 19.10 8.95 -6.78
CA GLU A 220 19.97 8.17 -5.90
C GLU A 220 20.32 8.93 -4.61
N GLY A 221 20.85 8.21 -3.62
CA GLY A 221 21.34 8.75 -2.35
C GLY A 221 20.46 8.42 -1.15
N GLY A 222 20.94 8.78 0.05
CA GLY A 222 20.27 8.43 1.32
C GLY A 222 18.88 9.03 1.51
N THR A 223 18.54 10.07 0.75
CA THR A 223 17.22 10.72 0.79
C THR A 223 16.32 10.33 -0.38
N ALA A 224 16.76 9.41 -1.25
CA ALA A 224 15.96 8.87 -2.35
C ALA A 224 14.65 8.23 -1.85
N LEU A 225 13.61 8.23 -2.67
CA LEU A 225 12.33 7.60 -2.32
C LEU A 225 12.46 6.08 -2.28
N LEU A 226 13.18 5.51 -3.24
CA LEU A 226 13.45 4.07 -3.32
C LEU A 226 14.92 3.80 -2.98
N PRO A 227 15.23 2.66 -2.37
CA PRO A 227 16.62 2.21 -2.27
C PRO A 227 17.19 1.94 -3.67
N ARG A 228 18.52 2.06 -3.80
CA ARG A 228 19.23 1.94 -5.10
C ARG A 228 18.91 0.64 -5.85
N SER A 229 18.71 -0.45 -5.13
CA SER A 229 18.35 -1.75 -5.73
C SER A 229 16.98 -1.72 -6.41
N LEU A 230 15.99 -1.04 -5.84
CA LEU A 230 14.65 -0.94 -6.41
C LEU A 230 14.58 0.13 -7.50
N SER A 231 15.26 1.27 -7.32
CA SER A 231 15.33 2.30 -8.38
C SER A 231 16.04 1.77 -9.63
N GLY A 232 17.14 1.03 -9.46
CA GLY A 232 17.86 0.38 -10.57
C GLY A 232 17.06 -0.70 -11.29
N GLN A 233 16.15 -1.39 -10.59
CA GLN A 233 15.23 -2.35 -11.20
C GLN A 233 14.07 -1.68 -11.95
N LEU A 234 13.59 -0.52 -11.47
CA LEU A 234 12.49 0.21 -12.10
C LEU A 234 12.94 0.99 -13.34
N ALA A 235 14.14 1.59 -13.31
CA ALA A 235 14.60 2.51 -14.34
C ALA A 235 14.52 1.98 -15.79
N PRO A 236 14.89 0.72 -16.10
CA PRO A 236 14.82 0.19 -17.47
C PRO A 236 13.38 0.06 -18.01
N GLY A 237 12.41 -0.22 -17.14
CA GLY A 237 11.02 -0.46 -17.51
C GLY A 237 10.06 0.69 -17.17
N LEU A 238 10.58 1.83 -16.70
CA LEU A 238 9.77 2.90 -16.14
C LEU A 238 8.77 3.48 -17.17
N ALA A 239 9.24 3.75 -18.39
CA ALA A 239 8.40 4.32 -19.44
C ALA A 239 7.24 3.40 -19.85
N GLU A 240 7.48 2.09 -19.90
CA GLU A 240 6.46 1.09 -20.19
C GLU A 240 5.48 0.97 -19.02
N ALA A 241 5.98 0.87 -17.79
CA ALA A 241 5.17 0.75 -16.57
C ALA A 241 4.20 1.93 -16.38
N ARG A 242 4.53 3.13 -16.87
CA ARG A 242 3.65 4.32 -16.85
C ARG A 242 2.36 4.13 -17.63
N GLY A 243 2.38 3.32 -18.68
CA GLY A 243 1.20 3.02 -19.51
C GLY A 243 0.35 1.89 -18.97
N VAL A 244 0.80 1.21 -17.92
CA VAL A 244 0.13 0.01 -17.39
C VAL A 244 -1.01 0.41 -16.45
N VAL A 245 -2.23 0.07 -16.85
CA VAL A 245 -3.42 0.22 -16.00
C VAL A 245 -3.63 -1.01 -15.12
N ASP A 246 -3.53 -2.21 -15.70
CA ASP A 246 -3.70 -3.47 -14.98
C ASP A 246 -2.34 -4.14 -14.80
N ILE A 247 -1.96 -4.43 -13.55
CA ILE A 247 -0.67 -5.08 -13.28
C ILE A 247 -0.67 -6.47 -13.94
N PRO A 248 0.28 -6.76 -14.86
CA PRO A 248 0.24 -7.98 -15.64
C PRO A 248 0.40 -9.21 -14.74
N ARG A 249 -0.26 -10.31 -15.14
CA ARG A 249 -0.15 -11.61 -14.49
C ARG A 249 0.91 -12.43 -15.23
N PRO A 250 2.10 -12.68 -14.65
CA PRO A 250 3.11 -13.44 -15.34
C PRO A 250 2.68 -14.91 -15.46
N ASP A 251 2.76 -15.44 -16.67
CA ASP A 251 2.69 -16.87 -16.92
C ASP A 251 4.08 -17.47 -16.72
N LEU A 252 4.28 -18.10 -15.56
CA LEU A 252 5.56 -18.71 -15.19
C LEU A 252 5.88 -20.00 -15.97
N SER A 253 4.93 -20.51 -16.74
CA SER A 253 5.14 -21.65 -17.63
C SER A 253 5.59 -21.23 -19.03
N SER A 254 5.48 -19.95 -19.36
CA SER A 254 5.86 -19.39 -20.66
C SER A 254 7.39 -19.32 -20.83
N PRO A 255 7.92 -19.47 -22.07
CA PRO A 255 9.32 -19.14 -22.36
C PRO A 255 9.66 -17.67 -22.06
N GLU A 256 8.66 -16.78 -22.00
CA GLU A 256 8.81 -15.35 -21.70
C GLU A 256 8.60 -15.03 -20.20
N ALA A 257 8.53 -16.05 -19.32
CA ALA A 257 8.21 -15.89 -17.91
C ALA A 257 9.02 -14.79 -17.20
N TYR A 258 10.32 -14.68 -17.51
CA TYR A 258 11.19 -13.65 -16.93
C TYR A 258 10.84 -12.24 -17.38
N ALA A 259 10.56 -12.04 -18.67
CA ALA A 259 10.16 -10.74 -19.20
C ALA A 259 8.80 -10.31 -18.62
N GLN A 260 7.85 -11.24 -18.53
CA GLN A 260 6.55 -10.98 -17.91
C GLN A 260 6.67 -10.69 -16.40
N TRP A 261 7.57 -11.39 -15.70
CA TRP A 261 7.89 -11.11 -14.30
C TRP A 261 8.46 -9.71 -14.11
N ASP A 262 9.40 -9.31 -14.96
CA ASP A 262 10.02 -7.98 -14.89
C ASP A 262 9.03 -6.87 -15.21
N ALA A 263 8.14 -7.06 -16.18
CA ALA A 263 7.05 -6.13 -16.48
C ALA A 263 6.08 -5.96 -15.29
N MET A 264 5.66 -7.08 -14.67
CA MET A 264 4.85 -7.07 -13.45
C MET A 264 5.56 -6.32 -12.32
N LYS A 265 6.83 -6.65 -12.08
CA LYS A 265 7.66 -6.05 -11.06
C LYS A 265 7.80 -4.53 -11.25
N CYS A 266 8.11 -4.06 -12.46
CA CYS A 266 8.24 -2.64 -12.74
C CYS A 266 6.93 -1.89 -12.46
N SER A 267 5.79 -2.47 -12.89
CA SER A 267 4.47 -1.89 -12.66
C SER A 267 4.12 -1.81 -11.16
N ILE A 268 4.41 -2.87 -10.40
CA ILE A 268 4.25 -2.89 -8.94
C ILE A 268 5.15 -1.85 -8.26
N LEU A 269 6.43 -1.79 -8.64
CA LEU A 269 7.37 -0.84 -8.06
C LEU A 269 6.96 0.62 -8.30
N LEU A 270 6.52 0.93 -9.52
CA LEU A 270 6.02 2.27 -9.86
C LEU A 270 4.82 2.64 -9.00
N GLY A 271 3.81 1.77 -8.93
CA GLY A 271 2.61 2.00 -8.13
C GLY A 271 2.92 2.11 -6.64
N ASN A 272 3.77 1.23 -6.09
CA ASN A 272 4.18 1.26 -4.69
C ASN A 272 4.98 2.52 -4.33
N ALA A 273 5.85 2.99 -5.22
CA ALA A 273 6.58 4.24 -5.01
C ALA A 273 5.61 5.43 -4.96
N GLY A 274 4.64 5.45 -5.87
CA GLY A 274 3.55 6.42 -5.87
C GLY A 274 2.73 6.38 -4.58
N LEU A 275 2.30 5.18 -4.17
CA LEU A 275 1.54 4.95 -2.95
C LEU A 275 2.32 5.39 -1.71
N LEU A 276 3.60 5.06 -1.62
CA LEU A 276 4.46 5.48 -0.51
C LEU A 276 4.55 7.00 -0.42
N GLN A 277 4.82 7.68 -1.55
CA GLN A 277 4.91 9.13 -1.56
C GLN A 277 3.55 9.78 -1.28
N TYR A 278 2.45 9.17 -1.73
CA TYR A 278 1.09 9.57 -1.39
C TYR A 278 0.85 9.49 0.12
N LEU A 279 1.14 8.35 0.75
CA LEU A 279 1.02 8.18 2.20
C LEU A 279 1.86 9.21 2.97
N LYS A 280 3.09 9.49 2.52
CA LYS A 280 3.96 10.53 3.10
C LYS A 280 3.38 11.93 2.96
N ASP A 281 2.84 12.26 1.80
CA ASP A 281 2.26 13.58 1.52
C ASP A 281 0.95 13.80 2.29
N SER A 282 0.21 12.72 2.57
CA SER A 282 -1.02 12.73 3.38
C SER A 282 -0.76 12.78 4.89
N TRP A 283 0.49 12.64 5.34
CA TRP A 283 0.83 12.71 6.76
C TRP A 283 0.53 14.11 7.32
N PRO A 284 -0.27 14.25 8.40
CA PRO A 284 -0.61 15.54 8.98
C PRO A 284 0.62 16.27 9.52
N LYS A 285 0.73 17.57 9.20
CA LYS A 285 1.84 18.42 9.71
C LYS A 285 1.82 18.57 11.23
N ASP A 286 0.64 18.51 11.82
CA ASP A 286 0.40 18.79 13.24
C ASP A 286 0.25 17.51 14.09
N MET A 287 0.63 16.35 13.55
CA MET A 287 0.64 15.12 14.33
C MET A 287 1.63 15.24 15.50
N PRO A 288 1.24 14.87 16.74
CA PRO A 288 2.12 14.96 17.89
C PRO A 288 3.45 14.27 17.60
N HIS A 289 4.55 15.03 17.65
CA HIS A 289 5.87 14.46 17.51
C HIS A 289 6.09 13.48 18.67
N TRP A 290 6.42 12.23 18.37
CA TRP A 290 6.73 11.22 19.40
C TRP A 290 8.00 11.56 20.19
N SER A 291 8.73 12.60 19.80
CA SER A 291 9.82 13.18 20.57
C SER A 291 9.26 14.05 21.69
N GLU A 292 8.90 13.40 22.79
CA GLU A 292 9.41 13.69 24.14
C GLU A 292 8.45 13.08 25.17
N PRO A 293 8.84 11.99 25.86
CA PRO A 293 8.28 11.76 27.18
C PRO A 293 8.72 12.93 28.06
N ASN A 294 7.74 13.64 28.64
CA ASN A 294 7.98 14.55 29.77
C ASN A 294 8.67 13.82 30.93
#